data_AF-Q8WN46-F1
#
_entry.id   AF-Q8WN46-F1
#
_cell.length_a   1.000
_cell.length_b   1.000
_cell.length_c   1.000
_cell.angle_alpha   90.00
_cell.angle_beta   90.00
_cell.angle_gamma   90.00
#
_symmetry.space_group_name_H-M   'P 1'
#
loop_
_entity.id
_entity.type
_entity.pdbx_description
1 polymer ?
#
loop_
_entity_poly.entity_id
_entity_poly.type
_entity_poly.pdbx_seq_one_letter_code
_entity_poly.pdbx_strand_id
1 'polypeptide(L)'
;EREAMKSSELMLEMGGILRTFRFIFRGTGYDEKLVREVEGLEASGSVYICTLCDATRLEASQNLVLHSITRSHAENLERYEVWRSNPYHESVEELRDRVKGVSAKPFIETVPSIDALHCDIGNAAEFYKIFQLEIGEVYKNPNASKEERKRWQATLDKHLRKKMNLKPIMRMNGNFARRLMTKETVEAVCELIPSEERHEALKELMDLYLKMKPVWRSSCPAKECPKSLCQYSFNSQRFAELLSTKFKYRYEGKITNYFHKT
;
A
#
# COMPACT_ATOMS: atom_id res chain seq x y z
N GLU A 1 2.00 -25.19 -19.23
CA GLU A 1 0.86 -24.77 -20.08
C GLU A 1 0.84 -23.27 -20.35
N ARG A 2 0.65 -22.40 -19.33
CA ARG A 2 0.62 -20.92 -19.50
C ARG A 2 1.75 -20.39 -20.38
N GLU A 3 3.00 -20.74 -20.09
CA GLU A 3 4.16 -20.25 -20.86
C GLU A 3 4.13 -20.71 -22.32
N ALA A 4 3.72 -21.95 -22.60
CA ALA A 4 3.61 -22.46 -23.96
C ALA A 4 2.51 -21.75 -24.77
N MET A 5 1.42 -21.32 -24.11
CA MET A 5 0.32 -20.60 -24.76
C MET A 5 0.69 -19.16 -25.16
N LYS A 6 1.70 -18.54 -24.53
CA LYS A 6 2.13 -17.17 -24.87
C LYS A 6 2.73 -17.06 -26.28
N SER A 7 3.35 -18.13 -26.76
CA SER A 7 4.00 -18.21 -28.08
C SER A 7 3.19 -19.03 -29.10
N SER A 8 1.92 -19.29 -28.81
CA SER A 8 1.03 -20.09 -29.64
C SER A 8 -0.22 -19.31 -30.04
N GLU A 9 -0.89 -19.80 -31.09
CA GLU A 9 -2.21 -19.32 -31.52
C GLU A 9 -3.21 -20.46 -31.41
N LEU A 10 -4.38 -20.19 -30.82
CA LEU A 10 -5.47 -21.15 -30.76
C LEU A 10 -6.39 -20.96 -31.95
N MET A 11 -6.53 -22.00 -32.78
CA MET A 11 -7.55 -22.05 -33.82
C MET A 11 -8.79 -22.78 -33.28
N LEU A 12 -9.94 -22.12 -33.30
CA LEU A 12 -11.21 -22.65 -32.80
C LEU A 12 -12.35 -22.32 -33.74
N GLU A 13 -13.16 -23.32 -34.09
CA GLU A 13 -14.35 -23.12 -34.91
C GLU A 13 -15.50 -22.54 -34.07
N MET A 14 -16.03 -21.39 -34.51
CA MET A 14 -17.15 -20.71 -33.84
C MET A 14 -18.20 -20.29 -34.87
N GLY A 15 -19.39 -20.87 -34.77
CA GLY A 15 -20.49 -20.61 -35.72
C GLY A 15 -20.14 -20.99 -37.16
N GLY A 16 -19.41 -22.10 -37.36
CA GLY A 16 -19.00 -22.58 -38.68
C GLY A 16 -17.80 -21.84 -39.29
N ILE A 17 -17.17 -20.91 -38.55
CA ILE A 17 -16.03 -20.12 -39.02
C ILE A 17 -14.82 -20.41 -38.12
N LEU A 18 -13.70 -20.83 -38.71
CA LEU A 18 -12.44 -21.00 -37.98
C LEU A 18 -11.88 -19.63 -37.56
N ARG A 19 -11.66 -19.44 -36.27
CA ARG A 19 -11.14 -18.19 -35.68
C ARG A 19 -9.78 -18.45 -35.02
N THR A 20 -8.91 -17.45 -35.07
CA THR A 20 -7.58 -17.50 -34.45
C THR A 20 -7.54 -16.58 -33.23
N PHE A 21 -7.07 -17.09 -32.09
CA PHE A 21 -6.97 -16.38 -30.82
C PHE A 21 -5.53 -16.33 -30.32
N ARG A 22 -5.16 -15.19 -29.73
CA ARG A 22 -3.93 -15.02 -28.95
C ARG A 22 -4.30 -14.69 -27.52
N PHE A 23 -3.49 -15.17 -26.57
CA PHE A 23 -3.75 -14.99 -25.15
C PHE A 23 -2.72 -14.07 -24.50
N ILE A 24 -3.22 -13.14 -23.66
CA ILE A 24 -2.39 -12.30 -22.81
C ILE A 24 -2.78 -12.58 -21.36
N PHE A 25 -1.85 -13.13 -20.59
CA PHE A 25 -2.08 -13.49 -19.19
C PHE A 25 -1.57 -12.40 -18.26
N ARG A 26 -2.48 -11.69 -17.59
CA ARG A 26 -2.15 -10.64 -16.60
C ARG A 26 -2.42 -11.13 -15.18
N GLY A 27 -1.39 -11.60 -14.49
CA GLY A 27 -1.47 -12.06 -13.10
C GLY A 27 -1.53 -10.89 -12.11
N THR A 28 -2.71 -10.30 -11.91
CA THR A 28 -2.91 -9.14 -11.00
C THR A 28 -3.72 -9.46 -9.74
N GLY A 29 -4.30 -10.66 -9.64
CA GLY A 29 -5.23 -11.04 -8.57
C GLY A 29 -4.58 -11.53 -7.28
N TYR A 30 -3.39 -11.02 -6.95
CA TYR A 30 -2.57 -11.50 -5.82
C TYR A 30 -2.42 -10.41 -4.76
N ASP A 31 -2.53 -10.78 -3.49
CA ASP A 31 -2.13 -9.88 -2.41
C ASP A 31 -0.60 -9.74 -2.34
N GLU A 32 -0.10 -8.73 -1.62
CA GLU A 32 1.34 -8.50 -1.54
C GLU A 32 2.11 -9.69 -0.94
N LYS A 33 1.49 -10.44 -0.02
CA LYS A 33 2.15 -11.58 0.62
C LYS A 33 2.47 -12.64 -0.43
N LEU A 34 1.47 -13.00 -1.24
CA LEU A 34 1.61 -14.00 -2.28
C LEU A 34 2.53 -13.52 -3.39
N VAL A 35 2.45 -12.25 -3.81
CA VAL A 35 3.39 -11.67 -4.79
C VAL A 35 4.83 -11.82 -4.31
N ARG A 36 5.13 -11.47 -3.06
CA ARG A 36 6.47 -11.61 -2.50
C ARG A 36 6.96 -13.05 -2.52
N GLU A 37 6.11 -13.99 -2.13
CA GLU A 37 6.43 -15.42 -2.11
C GLU A 37 6.76 -15.97 -3.51
N VAL A 38 5.94 -15.66 -4.52
CA VAL A 38 6.07 -16.25 -5.86
C VAL A 38 7.12 -15.57 -6.73
N GLU A 39 7.46 -14.31 -6.43
CA GLU A 39 8.52 -13.53 -7.08
C GLU A 39 9.86 -13.57 -6.33
N GLY A 40 9.99 -14.43 -5.31
CA GLY A 40 11.27 -14.65 -4.62
C GLY A 40 11.74 -13.49 -3.74
N LEU A 41 10.82 -12.62 -3.33
CA LEU A 41 11.09 -11.45 -2.50
C LEU A 41 10.97 -11.81 -1.02
N GLU A 42 11.75 -11.12 -0.17
CA GLU A 42 11.56 -11.18 1.27
C GLU A 42 10.13 -10.79 1.71
N ALA A 43 9.69 -11.28 2.87
CA ALA A 43 8.36 -10.99 3.41
C ALA A 43 8.11 -9.50 3.67
N SER A 44 6.85 -9.11 3.87
CA SER A 44 6.41 -7.69 3.97
C SER A 44 7.07 -6.86 5.07
N GLY A 45 7.70 -7.49 6.07
CA GLY A 45 8.47 -6.84 7.12
C GLY A 45 9.90 -6.45 6.74
N SER A 46 10.34 -6.78 5.52
CA SER A 46 11.66 -6.42 5.00
C SER A 46 11.91 -4.91 4.99
N VAL A 47 13.20 -4.54 4.94
CA VAL A 47 13.63 -3.18 4.60
C VAL A 47 13.29 -2.82 3.16
N TYR A 48 13.25 -3.78 2.22
CA TYR A 48 12.82 -3.57 0.84
C TYR A 48 11.29 -3.63 0.77
N ILE A 49 10.66 -2.46 0.86
CA ILE A 49 9.22 -2.36 1.16
C ILE A 49 8.33 -2.54 -0.06
N CYS A 50 8.89 -2.35 -1.25
CA CYS A 50 8.13 -2.32 -2.49
C CYS A 50 8.30 -3.61 -3.28
N THR A 51 7.22 -4.01 -3.95
CA THR A 51 7.25 -5.10 -4.94
C THR A 51 7.46 -4.58 -6.35
N LEU A 52 7.57 -3.25 -6.52
CA LEU A 52 7.65 -2.56 -7.82
C LEU A 52 8.97 -1.80 -8.00
N CYS A 53 9.61 -1.35 -6.92
CA CYS A 53 10.89 -0.64 -6.94
C CYS A 53 11.83 -1.19 -5.87
N ASP A 54 13.05 -0.64 -5.79
CA ASP A 54 14.10 -1.09 -4.87
C ASP A 54 14.26 -0.24 -3.61
N ALA A 55 13.36 0.71 -3.39
CA ALA A 55 13.43 1.60 -2.24
C ALA A 55 13.37 0.82 -0.92
N THR A 56 14.27 1.18 -0.02
CA THR A 56 14.22 0.76 1.37
C THR A 56 13.15 1.54 2.15
N ARG A 57 12.78 1.04 3.34
CA ARG A 57 11.80 1.71 4.21
C ARG A 57 12.23 3.11 4.62
N LEU A 58 13.53 3.28 4.84
CA LEU A 58 14.10 4.57 5.22
C LEU A 58 14.05 5.55 4.04
N GLU A 59 14.55 5.14 2.87
CA GLU A 59 14.53 5.96 1.65
C GLU A 59 13.11 6.36 1.27
N ALA A 60 12.16 5.42 1.34
CA ALA A 60 10.76 5.69 1.05
C ALA A 60 10.08 6.60 2.09
N SER A 61 10.60 6.69 3.31
CA SER A 61 10.10 7.65 4.31
C SER A 61 10.64 9.07 4.11
N GLN A 62 11.79 9.21 3.44
CA GLN A 62 12.42 10.49 3.13
C GLN A 62 11.94 11.03 1.78
N ASN A 63 11.81 10.16 0.78
CA ASN A 63 11.24 10.43 -0.52
C ASN A 63 9.94 9.63 -0.65
N LEU A 64 8.79 10.28 -0.48
CA LEU A 64 7.51 9.60 -0.41
C LEU A 64 6.90 9.29 -1.78
N VAL A 65 7.16 10.12 -2.80
CA VAL A 65 6.37 10.12 -4.05
C VAL A 65 7.20 9.99 -5.33
N LEU A 66 8.53 10.17 -5.29
CA LEU A 66 9.37 10.14 -6.48
C LEU A 66 10.06 8.78 -6.62
N HIS A 67 9.30 7.80 -7.09
CA HIS A 67 9.78 6.44 -7.39
C HIS A 67 9.29 6.00 -8.76
N SER A 68 10.00 5.06 -9.37
CA SER A 68 9.62 4.44 -10.64
C SER A 68 9.52 2.93 -10.47
N ILE A 69 8.69 2.30 -11.30
CA ILE A 69 8.60 0.84 -11.37
C ILE A 69 9.86 0.34 -12.07
N THR A 70 10.68 -0.45 -11.37
CA THR A 70 11.93 -1.03 -11.89
C THR A 70 11.88 -2.55 -11.90
N ARG A 71 11.20 -3.17 -10.93
CA ARG A 71 11.16 -4.62 -10.80
C ARG A 71 10.36 -5.29 -11.91
N SER A 72 10.86 -6.42 -12.36
CA SER A 72 10.17 -7.32 -13.27
C SER A 72 10.50 -8.78 -12.95
N HIS A 73 9.67 -9.71 -13.43
CA HIS A 73 9.92 -11.14 -13.23
C HIS A 73 11.28 -11.59 -13.80
N ALA A 74 11.64 -11.06 -14.99
CA ALA A 74 12.92 -11.35 -15.63
C ALA A 74 14.11 -10.85 -14.78
N GLU A 75 14.03 -9.61 -14.29
CA GLU A 75 15.06 -9.05 -13.42
C GLU A 75 15.20 -9.84 -12.11
N ASN A 76 14.09 -10.27 -11.51
CA ASN A 76 14.13 -11.08 -10.29
C ASN A 76 14.82 -12.44 -10.53
N LEU A 77 14.63 -13.06 -11.69
CA LEU A 77 15.33 -14.31 -12.05
C LEU A 77 16.84 -14.08 -12.14
N GLU A 78 17.28 -12.99 -12.78
CA GLU A 78 18.70 -12.63 -12.87
C GLU A 78 19.31 -12.33 -11.50
N ARG A 79 18.61 -11.54 -10.68
CA ARG A 79 19.02 -11.23 -9.30
C ARG A 79 19.15 -12.49 -8.44
N TYR A 80 18.26 -13.46 -8.60
CA TYR A 80 18.38 -14.75 -7.92
C TYR A 80 19.63 -15.52 -8.35
N GLU A 81 20.00 -15.52 -9.64
CA GLU A 81 21.23 -16.19 -10.08
C GLU A 81 22.48 -15.50 -9.51
N VAL A 82 22.47 -14.17 -9.36
CA VAL A 82 23.52 -13.42 -8.64
C VAL A 82 23.58 -13.84 -7.17
N TRP A 83 22.44 -13.91 -6.48
CA TRP A 83 22.35 -14.37 -5.09
C TRP A 83 22.91 -15.78 -4.92
N ARG A 84 22.53 -16.71 -5.80
CA ARG A 84 22.92 -18.13 -5.72
C ARG A 84 24.40 -18.35 -6.03
N SER A 85 24.94 -17.62 -7.00
CA SER A 85 26.33 -17.82 -7.47
C SER A 85 27.36 -16.98 -6.72
N ASN A 86 26.95 -15.86 -6.09
CA ASN A 86 27.82 -14.87 -5.45
C ASN A 86 29.11 -14.60 -6.27
N PRO A 87 28.98 -14.09 -7.50
CA PRO A 87 30.11 -13.98 -8.43
C PRO A 87 31.17 -12.96 -7.98
N TYR A 88 30.82 -12.09 -7.02
CA TYR A 88 31.70 -11.05 -6.48
C TYR A 88 32.30 -11.43 -5.11
N HIS A 89 32.02 -12.62 -4.60
CA HIS A 89 32.49 -13.09 -3.28
C HIS A 89 32.17 -12.11 -2.14
N GLU A 90 30.99 -11.51 -2.19
CA GLU A 90 30.50 -10.56 -1.20
C GLU A 90 30.06 -11.23 0.09
N SER A 91 30.07 -10.48 1.19
CA SER A 91 29.38 -10.87 2.42
C SER A 91 27.87 -11.00 2.19
N VAL A 92 27.15 -11.63 3.12
CA VAL A 92 25.70 -11.83 2.98
C VAL A 92 24.94 -10.49 2.96
N GLU A 93 25.40 -9.50 3.72
CA GLU A 93 24.79 -8.17 3.76
C GLU A 93 25.00 -7.40 2.44
N GLU A 94 26.22 -7.41 1.90
CA GLU A 94 26.56 -6.78 0.63
C GLU A 94 25.81 -7.43 -0.54
N LEU A 95 25.80 -8.77 -0.58
CA LEU A 95 25.10 -9.52 -1.61
C LEU A 95 23.59 -9.29 -1.55
N ARG A 96 23.01 -9.25 -0.34
CA ARG A 96 21.59 -8.94 -0.11
C ARG A 96 21.24 -7.55 -0.63
N ASP A 97 22.13 -6.57 -0.43
CA ASP A 97 21.91 -5.24 -0.98
C ASP A 97 22.04 -5.21 -2.50
N ARG A 98 23.02 -5.91 -3.08
CA ARG A 98 23.17 -6.03 -4.53
C ARG A 98 21.91 -6.57 -5.20
N VAL A 99 21.30 -7.61 -4.64
CA VAL A 99 20.09 -8.25 -5.20
C VAL A 99 18.78 -7.63 -4.68
N LYS A 100 18.87 -6.59 -3.85
CA LYS A 100 17.73 -5.87 -3.25
C LYS A 100 16.71 -6.82 -2.60
N GLY A 101 17.19 -7.83 -1.89
CA GLY A 101 16.37 -8.79 -1.15
C GLY A 101 15.69 -9.89 -1.99
N VAL A 102 16.14 -10.14 -3.23
CA VAL A 102 15.74 -11.34 -3.99
C VAL A 102 16.64 -12.52 -3.60
N SER A 103 16.17 -13.36 -2.69
CA SER A 103 16.94 -14.48 -2.12
C SER A 103 16.34 -15.86 -2.36
N ALA A 104 15.19 -15.92 -3.04
CA ALA A 104 14.54 -17.14 -3.51
C ALA A 104 14.26 -17.06 -5.01
N LYS A 105 14.14 -18.21 -5.68
CA LYS A 105 13.91 -18.26 -7.12
C LYS A 105 12.46 -17.91 -7.44
N PRO A 106 12.19 -16.88 -8.27
CA PRO A 106 10.85 -16.61 -8.77
C PRO A 106 10.32 -17.80 -9.57
N PHE A 107 9.01 -18.08 -9.46
CA PHE A 107 8.40 -19.21 -10.16
C PHE A 107 7.01 -18.93 -10.75
N ILE A 108 6.38 -17.80 -10.42
CA ILE A 108 5.17 -17.31 -11.12
C ILE A 108 5.42 -15.86 -11.51
N GLU A 109 5.32 -15.57 -12.81
CA GLU A 109 5.33 -14.20 -13.31
C GLU A 109 4.04 -13.47 -12.92
N THR A 110 4.20 -12.41 -12.15
CA THR A 110 3.14 -11.49 -11.76
C THR A 110 3.24 -10.17 -12.54
N VAL A 111 2.14 -9.42 -12.59
CA VAL A 111 2.17 -8.06 -13.15
C VAL A 111 2.51 -7.08 -12.03
N PRO A 112 3.55 -6.22 -12.18
CA PRO A 112 3.86 -5.17 -11.23
C PRO A 112 2.69 -4.20 -11.08
N SER A 113 1.91 -4.35 -10.01
CA SER A 113 0.68 -3.62 -9.76
C SER A 113 0.40 -3.55 -8.26
N ILE A 114 -0.66 -2.85 -7.90
CA ILE A 114 -1.25 -2.82 -6.55
C ILE A 114 -2.60 -3.56 -6.55
N ASP A 115 -2.87 -4.32 -5.49
CA ASP A 115 -4.22 -4.82 -5.24
C ASP A 115 -5.06 -3.76 -4.53
N ALA A 116 -6.11 -3.30 -5.20
CA ALA A 116 -6.98 -2.25 -4.71
C ALA A 116 -7.72 -2.62 -3.41
N LEU A 117 -8.08 -3.89 -3.21
CA LEU A 117 -8.80 -4.30 -2.00
C LEU A 117 -7.91 -4.25 -0.76
N HIS A 118 -6.73 -4.88 -0.81
CA HIS A 118 -5.81 -4.86 0.32
C HIS A 118 -5.16 -3.49 0.51
N CYS A 119 -5.03 -2.68 -0.55
CA CYS A 119 -4.67 -1.25 -0.43
C CYS A 119 -5.69 -0.49 0.43
N ASP A 120 -6.99 -0.63 0.15
CA ASP A 120 -8.04 0.03 0.94
C ASP A 120 -8.02 -0.44 2.40
N ILE A 121 -7.86 -1.74 2.65
CA ILE A 121 -7.78 -2.32 3.99
C ILE A 121 -6.54 -1.82 4.74
N GLY A 122 -5.39 -1.81 4.07
CA GLY A 122 -4.11 -1.37 4.63
C GLY A 122 -4.14 0.12 4.99
N ASN A 123 -4.60 0.96 4.08
CA ASN A 123 -4.71 2.39 4.28
C ASN A 123 -5.73 2.72 5.39
N ALA A 124 -6.88 2.04 5.43
CA ALA A 124 -7.84 2.23 6.52
C ALA A 124 -7.30 1.80 7.89
N ALA A 125 -6.53 0.71 7.96
CA ALA A 125 -5.87 0.30 9.19
C ALA A 125 -4.85 1.34 9.66
N GLU A 126 -4.16 1.98 8.72
CA GLU A 126 -3.19 3.04 9.00
C GLU A 126 -3.88 4.32 9.52
N PHE A 127 -4.96 4.77 8.88
CA PHE A 127 -5.77 5.89 9.38
C PHE A 127 -6.42 5.61 10.73
N TYR A 128 -6.94 4.39 10.94
CA TYR A 128 -7.43 3.96 12.25
C TYR A 128 -6.33 4.08 13.31
N LYS A 129 -5.07 3.76 12.96
CA LYS A 129 -3.94 3.94 13.87
C LYS A 129 -3.62 5.41 14.12
N ILE A 130 -3.67 6.27 13.10
CA ILE A 130 -3.52 7.72 13.27
C ILE A 130 -4.57 8.23 14.26
N PHE A 131 -5.86 7.91 14.08
CA PHE A 131 -6.92 8.36 14.98
C PHE A 131 -6.67 8.00 16.45
N GLN A 132 -6.18 6.78 16.73
CA GLN A 132 -5.81 6.38 18.09
C GLN A 132 -4.70 7.25 18.68
N LEU A 133 -3.69 7.61 17.88
CA LEU A 133 -2.53 8.38 18.33
C LEU A 133 -2.87 9.86 18.50
N GLU A 134 -3.80 10.39 17.71
CA GLU A 134 -4.32 11.75 17.85
C GLU A 134 -5.15 11.92 19.12
N ILE A 135 -6.04 10.96 19.43
CA ILE A 135 -6.78 10.94 20.70
C ILE A 135 -5.83 10.92 21.91
N GLY A 136 -4.69 10.23 21.76
CA GLY A 136 -3.67 10.14 22.80
C GLY A 136 -2.67 11.29 22.85
N GLU A 137 -2.76 12.25 21.94
CA GLU A 137 -1.79 13.33 21.74
C GLU A 137 -0.32 12.83 21.78
N VAL A 138 -0.02 11.74 21.07
CA VAL A 138 1.31 11.09 21.11
C VAL A 138 2.45 12.02 20.68
N TYR A 139 2.14 13.04 19.88
CA TYR A 139 3.08 14.09 19.50
C TYR A 139 3.54 14.95 20.70
N LYS A 140 2.78 15.01 21.79
CA LYS A 140 3.18 15.59 23.09
C LYS A 140 3.76 14.54 24.04
N ASN A 141 3.20 13.32 24.01
CA ASN A 141 3.53 12.23 24.93
C ASN A 141 4.09 11.01 24.20
N PRO A 142 5.39 11.02 23.80
CA PRO A 142 5.96 9.97 22.96
C PRO A 142 6.02 8.60 23.66
N ASN A 143 6.21 8.59 24.98
CA ASN A 143 6.50 7.39 25.78
C ASN A 143 5.25 6.71 26.38
N ALA A 144 4.10 6.83 25.73
CA ALA A 144 2.86 6.23 26.23
C ALA A 144 2.93 4.70 26.34
N SER A 145 2.50 4.20 27.50
CA SER A 145 2.41 2.79 27.87
C SER A 145 1.44 1.99 27.00
N LYS A 146 1.52 0.66 27.09
CA LYS A 146 0.61 -0.25 26.38
C LYS A 146 -0.83 -0.08 26.86
N GLU A 147 -1.02 0.17 28.16
CA GLU A 147 -2.30 0.37 28.82
C GLU A 147 -2.97 1.66 28.35
N GLU A 148 -2.20 2.75 28.23
CA GLU A 148 -2.69 4.01 27.64
C GLU A 148 -3.15 3.84 26.20
N ARG A 149 -2.34 3.17 25.38
CA ARG A 149 -2.68 2.91 23.97
C ARG A 149 -3.95 2.06 23.84
N LYS A 150 -4.15 1.08 24.73
CA LYS A 150 -5.40 0.31 24.81
C LYS A 150 -6.59 1.18 25.20
N ARG A 151 -6.42 2.13 26.13
CA ARG A 151 -7.49 3.07 26.50
C ARG A 151 -7.88 3.96 25.33
N TRP A 152 -6.93 4.51 24.57
CA TRP A 152 -7.23 5.35 23.40
C TRP A 152 -7.98 4.56 22.31
N GLN A 153 -7.58 3.31 22.07
CA GLN A 153 -8.32 2.43 21.17
C GLN A 153 -9.76 2.20 21.66
N ALA A 154 -9.95 1.88 22.94
CA ALA A 154 -11.28 1.68 23.52
C ALA A 154 -12.16 2.94 23.43
N THR A 155 -11.59 4.12 23.64
CA THR A 155 -12.27 5.41 23.47
C THR A 155 -12.72 5.62 22.03
N LEU A 156 -11.82 5.41 21.05
CA LEU A 156 -12.15 5.50 19.63
C LEU A 156 -13.27 4.53 19.25
N ASP A 157 -13.15 3.27 19.66
CA ASP A 157 -14.11 2.20 19.37
C ASP A 157 -15.51 2.50 19.94
N LYS A 158 -15.57 3.00 21.18
CA LYS A 158 -16.83 3.40 21.82
C LYS A 158 -17.48 4.57 21.06
N HIS A 159 -16.68 5.53 20.62
CA HIS A 159 -17.18 6.71 19.92
C HIS A 159 -17.65 6.39 18.50
N LEU A 160 -16.87 5.62 17.73
CA LEU A 160 -17.27 5.15 16.39
C LEU A 160 -18.53 4.28 16.43
N ARG A 161 -18.71 3.46 17.47
CA ARG A 161 -19.97 2.74 17.68
C ARG A 161 -21.13 3.70 17.89
N LYS A 162 -20.96 4.73 18.71
CA LYS A 162 -22.01 5.70 19.05
C LYS A 162 -22.40 6.59 17.87
N LYS A 163 -21.42 7.17 17.15
CA LYS A 163 -21.66 8.15 16.09
C LYS A 163 -21.85 7.53 14.71
N MET A 164 -21.06 6.50 14.40
CA MET A 164 -21.00 5.91 13.06
C MET A 164 -21.71 4.56 12.97
N ASN A 165 -22.26 4.04 14.07
CA ASN A 165 -22.78 2.67 14.18
C ASN A 165 -21.77 1.62 13.66
N LEU A 166 -20.48 1.83 13.98
CA LEU A 166 -19.39 0.94 13.62
C LEU A 166 -19.03 0.05 14.82
N LYS A 167 -19.29 -1.25 14.70
CA LYS A 167 -18.89 -2.23 15.72
C LYS A 167 -17.37 -2.45 15.62
N PRO A 168 -16.63 -2.39 16.73
CA PRO A 168 -15.20 -2.71 16.76
C PRO A 168 -14.95 -4.10 16.20
N ILE A 169 -13.85 -4.24 15.47
CA ILE A 169 -13.42 -5.48 14.82
C ILE A 169 -11.98 -5.80 15.21
N MET A 170 -11.66 -7.08 15.29
CA MET A 170 -10.31 -7.53 15.64
C MET A 170 -9.31 -7.33 14.49
N ARG A 171 -9.76 -7.49 13.24
CA ARG A 171 -8.96 -7.31 12.03
C ARG A 171 -9.72 -6.47 11.01
N MET A 172 -9.05 -5.45 10.48
CA MET A 172 -9.61 -4.57 9.45
C MET A 172 -10.09 -5.39 8.25
N ASN A 173 -11.31 -5.11 7.78
CA ASN A 173 -11.89 -5.73 6.59
C ASN A 173 -12.39 -4.65 5.62
N GLY A 174 -12.68 -5.05 4.38
CA GLY A 174 -13.07 -4.10 3.33
C GLY A 174 -14.35 -3.30 3.63
N ASN A 175 -15.33 -3.91 4.31
CA ASN A 175 -16.58 -3.21 4.65
C ASN A 175 -16.36 -2.14 5.70
N PHE A 176 -15.56 -2.44 6.72
CA PHE A 176 -15.19 -1.46 7.74
C PHE A 176 -14.32 -0.35 7.14
N ALA A 177 -13.33 -0.69 6.31
CA ALA A 177 -12.48 0.28 5.62
C ALA A 177 -13.31 1.31 4.83
N ARG A 178 -14.28 0.86 4.03
CA ARG A 178 -15.16 1.76 3.26
C ARG A 178 -15.98 2.70 4.13
N ARG A 179 -16.43 2.26 5.32
CA ARG A 179 -17.22 3.08 6.24
C ARG A 179 -16.37 3.98 7.13
N LEU A 180 -15.11 3.60 7.38
CA LEU A 180 -14.17 4.40 8.19
C LEU A 180 -13.56 5.54 7.38
N MET A 181 -13.27 5.31 6.10
CA MET A 181 -12.59 6.28 5.23
C MET A 181 -13.61 7.28 4.66
N THR A 182 -14.19 8.12 5.51
CA THR A 182 -15.15 9.17 5.14
C THR A 182 -14.91 10.47 5.91
N LYS A 183 -15.45 11.58 5.41
CA LYS A 183 -15.32 12.90 6.07
C LYS A 183 -16.05 12.92 7.42
N GLU A 184 -17.24 12.32 7.47
CA GLU A 184 -18.08 12.24 8.67
C GLU A 184 -17.37 11.45 9.79
N THR A 185 -16.61 10.42 9.42
CA THR A 185 -15.81 9.67 10.40
C THR A 185 -14.74 10.57 11.03
N VAL A 186 -14.05 11.37 10.22
CA VAL A 186 -13.02 12.29 10.71
C VAL A 186 -13.63 13.38 11.58
N GLU A 187 -14.80 13.92 11.20
CA GLU A 187 -15.54 14.88 12.03
C GLU A 187 -15.89 14.28 13.40
N ALA A 188 -16.41 13.05 13.44
CA ALA A 188 -16.68 12.36 14.69
C ALA A 188 -15.40 12.14 15.52
N VAL A 189 -14.29 11.74 14.89
CA VAL A 189 -13.00 11.56 15.58
C VAL A 189 -12.47 12.89 16.14
N CYS A 190 -12.68 14.02 15.44
CA CYS A 190 -12.27 15.34 15.90
C CYS A 190 -12.96 15.74 17.22
N GLU A 191 -14.18 15.25 17.50
CA GLU A 191 -14.84 15.48 18.80
C GLU A 191 -14.04 14.94 20.00
N LEU A 192 -13.10 14.02 19.77
CA LEU A 192 -12.25 13.41 20.79
C LEU A 192 -10.86 14.05 20.90
N ILE A 193 -10.52 14.96 19.99
CA ILE A 193 -9.17 15.54 19.90
C ILE A 193 -9.22 16.96 20.48
N PRO A 194 -8.35 17.34 21.43
CA PRO A 194 -8.42 18.67 22.05
C PRO A 194 -8.00 19.82 21.13
N SER A 195 -7.04 19.60 20.25
CA SER A 195 -6.43 20.66 19.43
C SER A 195 -7.13 20.84 18.09
N GLU A 196 -7.67 22.04 17.86
CA GLU A 196 -8.33 22.41 16.59
C GLU A 196 -7.36 22.37 15.39
N GLU A 197 -6.09 22.75 15.57
CA GLU A 197 -5.06 22.65 14.53
C GLU A 197 -4.90 21.18 14.05
N ARG A 198 -5.00 20.22 14.97
CA ARG A 198 -4.96 18.78 14.63
C ARG A 198 -6.21 18.34 13.87
N HIS A 199 -7.36 18.98 14.10
CA HIS A 199 -8.57 18.70 13.34
C HIS A 199 -8.41 19.08 11.89
N GLU A 200 -7.88 20.27 11.62
CA GLU A 200 -7.61 20.74 10.26
C GLU A 200 -6.66 19.79 9.53
N ALA A 201 -5.56 19.39 10.18
CA ALA A 201 -4.61 18.45 9.60
C ALA A 201 -5.25 17.08 9.27
N LEU A 202 -6.10 16.53 10.15
CA LEU A 202 -6.79 15.27 9.87
C LEU A 202 -7.84 15.38 8.76
N LYS A 203 -8.61 16.48 8.76
CA LYS A 203 -9.63 16.75 7.74
C LYS A 203 -8.97 16.93 6.37
N GLU A 204 -7.87 17.66 6.29
CA GLU A 204 -7.09 17.82 5.06
C GLU A 204 -6.52 16.48 4.59
N LEU A 205 -5.94 15.68 5.50
CA LEU A 205 -5.38 14.37 5.16
C LEU A 205 -6.45 13.44 4.56
N MET A 206 -7.64 13.39 5.16
CA MET A 206 -8.75 12.59 4.65
C MET A 206 -9.31 13.14 3.34
N ASP A 207 -9.43 14.46 3.19
CA ASP A 207 -9.90 15.08 1.96
C ASP A 207 -8.98 14.74 0.76
N LEU A 208 -7.67 14.82 0.97
CA LEU A 208 -6.67 14.41 -0.03
C LEU A 208 -6.78 12.90 -0.36
N TYR A 209 -6.89 12.05 0.67
CA TYR A 209 -7.10 10.61 0.45
C TYR A 209 -8.35 10.34 -0.39
N LEU A 210 -9.47 11.01 -0.10
CA LEU A 210 -10.73 10.85 -0.83
C LEU A 210 -10.67 11.40 -2.25
N LYS A 211 -9.85 12.43 -2.52
CA LYS A 211 -9.59 12.93 -3.87
C LYS A 211 -8.80 11.95 -4.73
N MET A 212 -7.86 11.22 -4.12
CA MET A 212 -7.00 10.26 -4.82
C MET A 212 -7.66 8.89 -4.99
N LYS A 213 -8.42 8.43 -3.99
CA LYS A 213 -9.02 7.09 -3.93
C LYS A 213 -9.78 6.62 -5.18
N PRO A 214 -10.58 7.46 -5.87
CA PRO A 214 -11.28 7.04 -7.07
C PRO A 214 -10.34 6.53 -8.19
N VAL A 215 -9.08 7.00 -8.21
CA VAL A 215 -8.14 6.69 -9.29
C VAL A 215 -7.72 5.23 -9.30
N TRP A 216 -7.43 4.64 -8.14
CA TRP A 216 -7.07 3.21 -8.05
C TRP A 216 -8.26 2.26 -7.86
N ARG A 217 -9.49 2.81 -7.74
CA ARG A 217 -10.69 2.01 -7.42
C ARG A 217 -11.75 1.97 -8.53
N SER A 218 -11.80 2.98 -9.38
CA SER A 218 -12.68 2.99 -10.57
C SER A 218 -12.26 1.92 -11.57
N SER A 219 -13.19 1.49 -12.43
CA SER A 219 -12.88 0.54 -13.50
C SER A 219 -12.13 1.23 -14.65
N CYS A 220 -12.45 2.50 -14.92
CA CYS A 220 -11.80 3.32 -15.93
C CYS A 220 -11.62 4.76 -15.44
N PRO A 221 -10.54 5.08 -14.69
CA PRO A 221 -10.34 6.41 -14.09
C PRO A 221 -10.29 7.55 -15.12
N ALA A 222 -9.82 7.27 -16.33
CA ALA A 222 -9.79 8.24 -17.44
C ALA A 222 -11.19 8.73 -17.86
N LYS A 223 -12.24 7.92 -17.62
CA LYS A 223 -13.63 8.28 -17.93
C LYS A 223 -14.42 8.65 -16.69
N GLU A 224 -14.26 7.89 -15.61
CA GLU A 224 -15.06 8.03 -14.39
C GLU A 224 -14.59 9.19 -13.50
N CYS A 225 -13.28 9.46 -13.44
CA CYS A 225 -12.72 10.49 -12.57
C CYS A 225 -11.50 11.21 -13.18
N PRO A 226 -11.60 11.75 -14.42
CA PRO A 226 -10.46 12.33 -15.15
C PRO A 226 -9.78 13.49 -14.41
N LYS A 227 -10.55 14.29 -13.66
CA LYS A 227 -10.00 15.38 -12.83
C LYS A 227 -9.11 14.84 -11.71
N SER A 228 -9.58 13.83 -10.97
CA SER A 228 -8.77 13.18 -9.93
C SER A 228 -7.53 12.51 -10.51
N LEU A 229 -7.65 11.85 -11.67
CA LEU A 229 -6.52 11.24 -12.35
C LEU A 229 -5.45 12.28 -12.73
N CYS A 230 -5.85 13.41 -13.33
CA CYS A 230 -4.94 14.49 -13.72
C CYS A 230 -4.25 15.14 -12.50
N GLN A 231 -4.98 15.30 -11.39
CA GLN A 231 -4.48 15.95 -10.17
C GLN A 231 -3.79 14.98 -9.20
N TYR A 232 -3.68 13.69 -9.54
CA TYR A 232 -3.20 12.66 -8.61
C TYR A 232 -1.80 12.98 -8.07
N SER A 233 -0.87 13.36 -8.95
CA SER A 233 0.51 13.68 -8.57
C SER A 233 0.60 14.88 -7.62
N PHE A 234 -0.20 15.93 -7.85
CA PHE A 234 -0.25 17.09 -6.97
C PHE A 234 -0.83 16.72 -5.59
N ASN A 235 -1.94 15.97 -5.58
CA ASN A 235 -2.58 15.55 -4.34
C ASN A 235 -1.68 14.61 -3.53
N SER A 236 -0.92 13.71 -4.18
CA SER A 236 -0.01 12.80 -3.48
C SER A 236 1.19 13.54 -2.90
N GLN A 237 1.74 14.53 -3.60
CA GLN A 237 2.78 15.41 -3.07
C GLN A 237 2.31 16.16 -1.81
N ARG A 238 1.12 16.77 -1.85
CA ARG A 238 0.55 17.46 -0.68
C ARG A 238 0.25 16.49 0.47
N PHE A 239 -0.28 15.31 0.17
CA PHE A 239 -0.53 14.27 1.16
C PHE A 239 0.78 13.86 1.87
N ALA A 240 1.83 13.62 1.09
CA ALA A 240 3.16 13.29 1.58
C ALA A 240 3.76 14.42 2.44
N GLU A 241 3.65 15.68 2.01
CA GLU A 241 4.08 16.84 2.77
C GLU A 241 3.39 16.91 4.13
N LEU A 242 2.08 16.67 4.17
CA LEU A 242 1.29 16.69 5.39
C LEU A 242 1.73 15.59 6.37
N LEU A 243 2.04 14.38 5.86
CA LEU A 243 2.59 13.30 6.66
C LEU A 243 3.96 13.66 7.24
N SER A 244 4.86 14.22 6.44
CA SER A 244 6.22 14.59 6.84
C SER A 244 6.29 15.78 7.80
N THR A 245 5.27 16.64 7.80
CA THR A 245 5.22 17.84 8.65
C THR A 245 4.32 17.62 9.87
N LYS A 246 3.01 17.51 9.66
CA LYS A 246 1.99 17.45 10.72
C LYS A 246 1.92 16.07 11.39
N PHE A 247 2.42 15.01 10.75
CA PHE A 247 2.45 13.65 11.32
C PHE A 247 3.87 13.09 11.44
N LYS A 248 4.88 13.96 11.50
CA LYS A 248 6.30 13.60 11.59
C LYS A 248 6.59 12.60 12.72
N TYR A 249 5.94 12.78 13.88
CA TYR A 249 6.05 11.90 15.04
C TYR A 249 5.74 10.42 14.73
N ARG A 250 5.01 10.15 13.64
CA ARG A 250 4.68 8.81 13.15
C ARG A 250 5.47 8.40 11.91
N TYR A 251 5.83 9.31 11.00
CA TYR A 251 6.40 8.93 9.71
C TYR A 251 7.90 9.24 9.55
N GLU A 252 8.56 9.80 10.56
CA GLU A 252 10.01 9.94 10.57
C GLU A 252 10.70 8.56 10.59
N GLY A 253 11.38 8.23 9.49
CA GLY A 253 12.14 6.98 9.33
C GLY A 253 11.30 5.73 9.05
N LYS A 254 9.97 5.86 8.88
CA LYS A 254 9.09 4.71 8.60
C LYS A 254 7.86 5.07 7.79
N ILE A 255 7.48 4.18 6.89
CA ILE A 255 6.24 4.23 6.10
C ILE A 255 5.69 2.80 5.91
N THR A 256 4.37 2.68 5.70
CA THR A 256 3.75 1.39 5.36
C THR A 256 3.95 1.05 3.89
N ASN A 257 3.95 -0.24 3.54
CA ASN A 257 4.14 -0.67 2.16
C ASN A 257 3.01 -0.15 1.26
N TYR A 258 1.77 -0.10 1.77
CA TYR A 258 0.63 0.41 1.00
C TYR A 258 0.64 1.94 0.86
N PHE A 259 1.09 2.73 1.85
CA PHE A 259 1.27 4.17 1.65
C PHE A 259 2.35 4.48 0.61
N HIS A 260 3.43 3.70 0.57
CA HIS A 260 4.45 3.88 -0.46
C HIS A 260 3.94 3.53 -1.87
N LYS A 261 3.06 2.53 -2.00
CA LYS A 261 2.46 2.13 -3.29
C LYS A 261 1.29 3.02 -3.73
N THR A 262 0.63 3.71 -2.80
CA THR A 262 -0.53 4.58 -3.04
C THR A 262 -0.05 5.94 -3.51
#